data_AF-A0A7J5EUC0-F1
#
_entry.id   AF-A0A7J5EUC0-F1
#
_cell.length_a   1.000
_cell.length_b   1.000
_cell.length_c   1.000
_cell.angle_alpha   90.00
_cell.angle_beta   90.00
_cell.angle_gamma   90.00
#
_symmetry.space_group_name_H-M   'P 1'
#
loop_
_entity.id
_entity.type
_entity.pdbx_description
1 polymer ?
#
loop_
_entity_poly.entity_id
_entity_poly.type
_entity_poly.pdbx_seq_one_letter_code
_entity_poly.pdbx_strand_id
1 'polypeptide(L)'
;MYAKHILLGIALSLGCLCACDPVDVRFADAGIDAPPEATCDERACGDIADSCCPASCNANTDIDCASVCGNGTLEPGERCDPLDTCPTDCPASGCQLYAVDQPGTCFAQCQPSGMQTACLNDDGCCPTGCNANNDTDCQPACDNGALETGETCDPLTSCPASCSQVGCQLRSLSNGGTCTAACTDAGMQTACVNGDGCCPMGCNANNDDNCQPGCGNGVIESGETCDPLNTCPTSCPAIGCQLRTLSNGGTCAAACVNAGMQTACINNDGCCPEGCNANNDNNCQPDCGNGVVESGETCDPMAPAPNNCACAAEPYSCYTQTGSATQCDVRCHVPVDRCGIEGDGCCAFTGTGECGRSTDGECLGDRWQTTEWPYTINYTTECQYVRVYNVQPRGSYLFTMCYPPGGPAPGGDPVISAVTDNLGNVYNVTNDDCSDRTALPYTAGWRCENDQGTVRMSCASMSPGGFLIRDDNVFYLELRICPYNAQNGGRGALHIWFNATRTPNPG
;
A
#
# COMPACT_ATOMS: atom_id res chain seq x y z
N MET A 1 51.67 -6.83 34.28
CA MET A 1 52.76 -7.77 34.65
C MET A 1 54.07 -7.11 34.25
N TYR A 2 55.13 -7.16 35.09
CA TYR A 2 56.48 -6.60 34.88
C TYR A 2 56.55 -5.06 34.58
N ALA A 3 57.27 -4.18 35.31
CA ALA A 3 58.66 -4.14 35.82
C ALA A 3 59.67 -3.64 34.75
N LYS A 4 60.71 -2.82 35.03
CA LYS A 4 61.25 -2.26 36.31
C LYS A 4 62.33 -1.17 36.07
N HIS A 5 62.47 -0.18 36.97
CA HIS A 5 63.70 0.62 37.31
C HIS A 5 64.37 1.42 36.14
N ILE A 6 65.39 2.31 36.25
CA ILE A 6 66.29 2.94 37.27
C ILE A 6 66.23 4.50 37.04
N LEU A 7 66.46 5.52 37.90
CA LEU A 7 67.15 5.84 39.19
C LEU A 7 68.56 6.53 39.12
N LEU A 8 68.88 7.38 40.13
CA LEU A 8 70.08 8.24 40.33
C LEU A 8 70.27 9.42 39.33
N GLY A 9 70.89 10.57 39.70
CA GLY A 9 71.23 11.13 41.03
C GLY A 9 72.64 11.78 41.16
N ILE A 10 72.76 12.82 42.03
CA ILE A 10 74.01 13.50 42.52
C ILE A 10 74.64 14.49 41.50
N ALA A 11 75.13 15.73 41.74
CA ALA A 11 75.28 16.71 42.87
C ALA A 11 76.73 17.08 43.31
N LEU A 12 76.92 18.33 43.79
CA LEU A 12 78.14 18.99 44.36
C LEU A 12 79.31 19.34 43.39
N SER A 13 80.33 20.16 43.72
CA SER A 13 80.42 21.52 44.37
C SER A 13 81.89 21.96 44.62
N LEU A 14 82.24 23.25 44.44
CA LEU A 14 83.51 23.93 44.86
C LEU A 14 84.83 23.34 44.26
N GLY A 15 86.01 23.98 44.29
CA GLY A 15 86.41 25.36 44.66
C GLY A 15 87.93 25.50 44.97
N CYS A 16 88.43 26.75 45.07
CA CYS A 16 89.70 27.18 45.70
C CYS A 16 91.10 27.00 45.05
N LEU A 17 91.72 28.17 44.80
CA LEU A 17 93.03 28.66 45.30
C LEU A 17 94.39 28.30 44.65
N CYS A 18 95.25 29.33 44.73
CA CYS A 18 96.60 29.47 44.20
C CYS A 18 97.70 28.92 45.13
N ALA A 19 98.92 28.79 44.61
CA ALA A 19 100.16 29.00 45.36
C ALA A 19 101.30 29.48 44.43
N CYS A 20 102.16 30.36 44.94
CA CYS A 20 103.44 30.76 44.34
C CYS A 20 104.52 30.62 45.44
N ASP A 21 105.79 30.44 45.07
CA ASP A 21 106.92 30.66 45.99
C ASP A 21 108.19 31.11 45.19
N PRO A 22 109.12 31.90 45.78
CA PRO A 22 110.26 32.54 45.08
C PRO A 22 111.64 31.93 45.49
N VAL A 23 112.69 32.77 45.70
CA VAL A 23 114.08 32.50 46.21
C VAL A 23 115.12 32.14 45.12
N ASP A 24 116.37 32.65 45.09
CA ASP A 24 117.05 33.83 45.69
C ASP A 24 118.41 34.11 44.96
N VAL A 25 119.12 35.20 45.33
CA VAL A 25 120.35 35.78 44.74
C VAL A 25 121.68 34.99 44.86
N ARG A 26 122.72 35.34 44.05
CA ARG A 26 123.98 36.00 44.52
C ARG A 26 125.12 36.24 43.48
N PHE A 27 125.81 37.36 43.73
CA PHE A 27 127.04 37.97 43.18
C PHE A 27 128.22 37.10 42.69
N ALA A 28 128.99 37.68 41.76
CA ALA A 28 130.47 37.74 41.81
C ALA A 28 131.01 38.99 41.07
N ASP A 29 132.17 39.51 41.46
CA ASP A 29 132.85 40.71 40.93
C ASP A 29 134.24 40.35 40.37
N ALA A 30 134.65 40.98 39.25
CA ALA A 30 135.99 40.89 38.65
C ALA A 30 136.22 42.00 37.58
N GLY A 31 136.63 43.20 37.99
CA GLY A 31 136.93 44.32 37.08
C GLY A 31 138.32 44.29 36.39
N ILE A 32 138.45 45.01 35.28
CA ILE A 32 139.69 45.51 34.62
C ILE A 32 139.31 46.74 33.76
N ASP A 33 140.22 47.71 33.59
CA ASP A 33 139.92 49.06 33.06
C ASP A 33 139.79 49.22 31.53
N ALA A 34 139.15 50.34 31.15
CA ALA A 34 139.18 51.05 29.85
C ALA A 34 138.39 50.46 28.67
N PRO A 35 137.94 51.29 27.68
CA PRO A 35 138.23 52.71 27.42
C PRO A 35 137.00 53.63 27.75
N PRO A 36 136.87 54.90 27.31
CA PRO A 36 135.83 55.79 27.83
C PRO A 36 134.45 55.46 27.24
N GLU A 37 133.43 55.46 28.09
CA GLU A 37 132.05 55.23 27.66
C GLU A 37 131.49 56.44 26.91
N ALA A 38 131.16 56.22 25.63
CA ALA A 38 130.28 57.09 24.88
C ALA A 38 128.85 57.02 25.47
N THR A 39 128.15 58.15 25.50
CA THR A 39 126.77 58.24 26.00
C THR A 39 125.81 57.44 25.11
N CYS A 40 124.70 56.96 25.68
CA CYS A 40 123.74 56.08 25.00
C CYS A 40 123.27 56.63 23.64
N ASP A 41 123.09 57.95 23.53
CA ASP A 41 122.68 58.67 22.31
C ASP A 41 123.69 58.58 21.15
N GLU A 42 124.91 58.07 21.38
CA GLU A 42 125.95 57.87 20.35
C GLU A 42 126.06 56.40 19.88
N ARG A 43 125.26 55.47 20.43
CA ARG A 43 125.20 54.07 19.96
C ARG A 43 124.15 53.89 18.86
N ALA A 44 124.36 52.89 18.01
CA ALA A 44 123.41 52.47 16.97
C ALA A 44 122.65 51.23 17.44
N CYS A 45 121.39 51.09 17.01
CA CYS A 45 120.50 49.97 17.35
C CYS A 45 121.15 48.61 17.09
N GLY A 46 121.04 47.66 18.02
CA GLY A 46 121.74 46.38 17.95
C GLY A 46 120.98 45.16 18.47
N ASP A 47 121.21 44.02 17.81
CA ASP A 47 120.70 42.70 18.21
C ASP A 47 121.45 42.08 19.42
N ILE A 48 122.24 42.87 20.15
CA ILE A 48 123.11 42.43 21.24
C ILE A 48 122.80 43.28 22.47
N ALA A 49 122.33 42.63 23.54
CA ALA A 49 121.99 43.33 24.78
C ALA A 49 123.23 44.00 25.40
N ASP A 50 123.27 45.34 25.33
CA ASP A 50 124.30 46.22 25.89
C ASP A 50 123.74 47.20 26.95
N SER A 51 122.45 47.04 27.27
CA SER A 51 121.62 47.84 28.18
C SER A 51 121.34 49.27 27.73
N CYS A 52 121.42 49.55 26.42
CA CYS A 52 121.09 50.84 25.83
C CYS A 52 119.96 50.72 24.79
N CYS A 53 118.92 51.54 24.92
CA CYS A 53 117.90 51.76 23.88
C CYS A 53 118.04 53.21 23.37
N PRO A 54 118.79 53.46 22.27
CA PRO A 54 118.96 54.80 21.71
C PRO A 54 117.63 55.34 21.16
N ALA A 55 117.42 56.66 21.21
CA ALA A 55 116.13 57.30 20.90
C ALA A 55 115.67 57.20 19.42
N SER A 56 116.45 56.55 18.54
CA SER A 56 116.09 56.22 17.15
C SER A 56 115.73 54.74 16.94
N CYS A 57 115.73 53.94 18.01
CA CYS A 57 115.56 52.50 18.02
C CYS A 57 114.22 52.10 18.66
N ASN A 58 113.79 50.87 18.44
CA ASN A 58 112.55 50.31 18.96
C ASN A 58 112.67 48.80 19.15
N ALA A 59 111.68 48.12 19.72
CA ALA A 59 111.77 46.70 20.11
C ALA A 59 111.85 45.71 18.93
N ASN A 60 111.76 46.20 17.68
CA ASN A 60 112.03 45.43 16.46
C ASN A 60 113.45 45.63 15.91
N THR A 61 114.19 46.62 16.41
CA THR A 61 115.51 47.04 15.88
C THR A 61 116.62 47.08 16.92
N ASP A 62 116.27 46.96 18.20
CA ASP A 62 117.19 46.82 19.33
C ASP A 62 116.55 45.94 20.41
N ILE A 63 117.34 45.04 21.02
CA ILE A 63 116.82 44.05 21.97
C ILE A 63 116.65 44.59 23.41
N ASP A 64 117.28 45.72 23.76
CA ASP A 64 117.09 46.38 25.06
C ASP A 64 115.96 47.42 25.04
N CYS A 65 115.42 47.75 23.87
CA CYS A 65 114.20 48.54 23.75
C CYS A 65 112.98 47.69 24.15
N ALA A 66 112.30 48.09 25.23
CA ALA A 66 110.99 47.54 25.59
C ALA A 66 109.92 47.98 24.57
N SER A 67 108.95 47.11 24.27
CA SER A 67 107.85 47.40 23.35
C SER A 67 106.98 48.57 23.84
N VAL A 68 106.76 49.58 22.99
CA VAL A 68 106.04 50.81 23.31
C VAL A 68 104.75 50.91 22.50
N CYS A 69 103.70 50.24 23.00
CA CYS A 69 102.36 50.30 22.44
C CYS A 69 101.88 51.74 22.16
N GLY A 70 101.42 51.97 20.94
CA GLY A 70 100.99 53.26 20.38
C GLY A 70 102.05 53.97 19.52
N ASN A 71 103.16 53.33 19.13
CA ASN A 71 104.28 54.02 18.46
C ASN A 71 104.21 54.08 16.91
N GLY A 72 103.32 53.31 16.29
CA GLY A 72 103.19 53.19 14.82
C GLY A 72 103.88 51.96 14.22
N THR A 73 104.39 51.04 15.05
CA THR A 73 105.12 49.83 14.66
C THR A 73 104.69 48.65 15.52
N LEU A 74 104.24 47.56 14.90
CA LEU A 74 103.88 46.32 15.61
C LEU A 74 105.13 45.64 16.19
N GLU A 75 105.23 45.54 17.51
CA GLU A 75 106.41 45.04 18.24
C GLU A 75 106.26 43.62 18.83
N PRO A 76 107.36 42.96 19.26
CA PRO A 76 107.33 41.56 19.68
C PRO A 76 106.42 41.29 20.90
N GLY A 77 105.26 40.70 20.62
CA GLY A 77 104.22 40.36 21.62
C GLY A 77 102.87 41.02 21.32
N GLU A 78 102.86 42.07 20.51
CA GLU A 78 101.65 42.82 20.15
C GLU A 78 100.81 42.09 19.07
N ARG A 79 99.56 42.51 18.98
CA ARG A 79 98.53 42.07 18.02
C ARG A 79 98.14 43.17 17.04
N CYS A 80 98.21 44.42 17.46
CA CYS A 80 97.80 45.60 16.70
C CYS A 80 98.58 46.83 17.19
N ASP A 81 99.15 47.60 16.28
CA ASP A 81 99.76 48.90 16.53
C ASP A 81 99.74 49.72 15.22
N PRO A 82 99.44 51.04 15.23
CA PRO A 82 99.06 51.87 16.37
C PRO A 82 97.68 51.55 16.97
N LEU A 83 97.38 52.10 18.15
CA LEU A 83 96.19 51.81 18.96
C LEU A 83 94.83 52.05 18.26
N ASP A 84 94.78 52.85 17.21
CA ASP A 84 93.60 53.07 16.37
C ASP A 84 93.34 51.94 15.35
N THR A 85 94.33 51.06 15.12
CA THR A 85 94.18 49.83 14.34
C THR A 85 93.68 48.64 15.17
N CYS A 86 93.66 48.77 16.50
CA CYS A 86 93.20 47.72 17.40
C CYS A 86 91.67 47.54 17.39
N PRO A 87 91.15 46.30 17.55
CA PRO A 87 89.71 46.08 17.68
C PRO A 87 89.11 46.84 18.87
N THR A 88 88.24 47.79 18.58
CA THR A 88 87.45 48.54 19.59
C THR A 88 86.04 47.97 19.77
N ASP A 89 85.58 47.16 18.82
CA ASP A 89 84.34 46.39 18.85
C ASP A 89 84.56 45.05 18.11
N CYS A 90 83.71 44.06 18.38
CA CYS A 90 83.79 42.70 17.84
C CYS A 90 82.40 42.25 17.34
N PRO A 91 82.09 42.39 16.03
CA PRO A 91 80.78 42.01 15.51
C PRO A 91 80.51 40.51 15.71
N ALA A 92 79.23 40.16 15.89
CA ALA A 92 78.77 38.79 15.99
C ALA A 92 79.05 37.99 14.69
N SER A 93 79.15 36.67 14.80
CA SER A 93 79.27 35.77 13.64
C SER A 93 78.16 34.72 13.71
N GLY A 94 77.03 35.03 13.08
CA GLY A 94 75.75 34.42 13.41
C GLY A 94 75.47 34.58 14.91
N CYS A 95 74.88 33.56 15.54
CA CYS A 95 74.56 33.59 16.97
C CYS A 95 75.76 33.65 17.93
N GLN A 96 77.01 33.54 17.46
CA GLN A 96 78.19 33.62 18.33
C GLN A 96 78.56 35.09 18.57
N LEU A 97 78.37 35.54 19.82
CA LEU A 97 78.78 36.86 20.29
C LEU A 97 80.26 36.85 20.68
N TYR A 98 80.95 37.96 20.43
CA TYR A 98 82.35 38.18 20.76
C TYR A 98 82.50 39.41 21.66
N ALA A 99 83.61 39.51 22.38
CA ALA A 99 84.01 40.72 23.10
C ALA A 99 85.49 41.02 22.87
N VAL A 100 85.88 42.29 23.00
CA VAL A 100 87.29 42.69 23.00
C VAL A 100 87.93 42.26 24.31
N ASP A 101 88.87 41.34 24.23
CA ASP A 101 89.83 41.01 25.27
C ASP A 101 90.96 42.06 25.29
N GLN A 102 91.42 42.45 26.48
CA GLN A 102 92.42 43.52 26.71
C GLN A 102 92.22 44.84 25.92
N PRO A 103 91.01 45.45 25.95
CA PRO A 103 90.71 46.66 25.16
C PRO A 103 91.57 47.87 25.55
N GLY A 104 91.91 48.70 24.56
CA GLY A 104 92.78 49.86 24.76
C GLY A 104 94.26 49.53 24.94
N THR A 105 94.67 48.30 24.58
CA THR A 105 96.07 47.86 24.56
C THR A 105 96.40 47.24 23.21
N CYS A 106 97.69 47.20 22.86
CA CYS A 106 98.18 46.58 21.63
C CYS A 106 98.08 45.04 21.62
N PHE A 107 97.49 44.43 22.67
CA PHE A 107 97.14 43.01 22.75
C PHE A 107 95.67 42.73 22.36
N ALA A 108 94.89 43.76 22.04
CA ALA A 108 93.43 43.66 21.85
C ALA A 108 93.03 42.63 20.78
N GLN A 109 92.09 41.75 21.14
CA GLN A 109 91.65 40.62 20.29
C GLN A 109 90.19 40.25 20.57
N CYS A 110 89.45 39.78 19.58
CA CYS A 110 88.08 39.29 19.78
C CYS A 110 88.08 37.87 20.34
N GLN A 111 87.42 37.67 21.49
CA GLN A 111 87.22 36.36 22.12
C GLN A 111 85.72 36.01 22.20
N PRO A 112 85.32 34.71 22.10
CA PRO A 112 83.94 34.29 22.25
C PRO A 112 83.36 34.67 23.63
N SER A 113 82.24 35.39 23.65
CA SER A 113 81.64 35.95 24.87
C SER A 113 80.33 35.24 25.28
N GLY A 114 79.60 34.67 24.32
CA GLY A 114 78.36 33.93 24.58
C GLY A 114 77.60 33.59 23.30
N MET A 115 76.47 32.91 23.45
CA MET A 115 75.50 32.71 22.35
C MET A 115 74.33 33.69 22.53
N GLN A 116 73.85 34.25 21.44
CA GLN A 116 72.61 35.02 21.42
C GLN A 116 71.41 34.11 21.73
N THR A 117 70.47 34.64 22.52
CA THR A 117 69.22 33.95 22.93
C THR A 117 67.99 34.86 22.82
N ALA A 118 68.15 36.05 22.24
CA ALA A 118 67.07 36.98 21.94
C ALA A 118 66.77 36.93 20.45
N CYS A 119 65.48 36.91 20.11
CA CYS A 119 64.99 37.02 18.74
C CYS A 119 65.15 38.47 18.29
N LEU A 120 65.96 38.71 17.26
CA LEU A 120 66.34 40.05 16.79
C LEU A 120 66.41 40.02 15.26
N ASN A 121 65.80 41.01 14.62
CA ASN A 121 65.69 41.04 13.17
C ASN A 121 66.97 41.57 12.51
N ASP A 122 67.34 40.94 11.39
CA ASP A 122 68.38 41.35 10.44
C ASP A 122 69.82 41.35 11.04
N ASP A 123 70.14 40.39 11.90
CA ASP A 123 71.48 40.21 12.52
C ASP A 123 72.23 38.92 12.14
N GLY A 124 71.56 37.98 11.44
CA GLY A 124 72.14 36.72 10.98
C GLY A 124 72.08 35.56 11.98
N CYS A 125 71.36 35.69 13.10
CA CYS A 125 71.13 34.63 14.07
C CYS A 125 69.67 34.19 14.12
N CYS A 126 69.41 32.87 14.13
CA CYS A 126 68.11 32.30 14.51
C CYS A 126 68.28 31.45 15.79
N PRO A 127 68.03 31.98 17.00
CA PRO A 127 68.16 31.24 18.26
C PRO A 127 67.04 30.20 18.47
N THR A 128 67.32 29.18 19.28
CA THR A 128 66.29 28.19 19.68
C THR A 128 65.17 28.85 20.49
N GLY A 129 63.95 28.86 19.95
CA GLY A 129 62.78 29.53 20.53
C GLY A 129 62.33 30.77 19.73
N CYS A 130 63.10 31.18 18.72
CA CYS A 130 62.72 32.18 17.74
C CYS A 130 62.17 31.53 16.46
N ASN A 131 61.45 32.30 15.65
CA ASN A 131 60.77 31.86 14.44
C ASN A 131 60.56 33.05 13.47
N ALA A 132 60.19 32.79 12.22
CA ALA A 132 60.06 33.79 11.15
C ALA A 132 58.98 34.87 11.39
N ASN A 133 58.20 34.77 12.47
CA ASN A 133 57.27 35.82 12.92
C ASN A 133 57.88 36.78 13.95
N ASN A 134 58.97 36.41 14.62
CA ASN A 134 59.64 37.23 15.65
C ASN A 134 61.14 37.48 15.40
N ASP A 135 61.68 36.90 14.32
CA ASP A 135 63.08 36.94 13.93
C ASP A 135 63.17 36.75 12.40
N THR A 136 63.69 37.75 11.66
CA THR A 136 63.73 37.71 10.19
C THR A 136 64.82 36.81 9.61
N ASP A 137 65.79 36.38 10.41
CA ASP A 137 66.84 35.44 9.99
C ASP A 137 66.40 33.97 10.17
N CYS A 138 65.40 33.71 11.02
CA CYS A 138 64.69 32.44 11.04
C CYS A 138 63.90 32.17 9.74
N GLN A 139 63.87 30.91 9.31
CA GLN A 139 63.06 30.45 8.17
C GLN A 139 61.81 29.70 8.68
N PRO A 140 60.65 29.82 8.00
CA PRO A 140 59.43 29.09 8.38
C PRO A 140 59.65 27.59 8.50
N ALA A 141 59.20 27.00 9.61
CA ALA A 141 59.58 25.66 10.05
C ALA A 141 58.45 24.92 10.80
N CYS A 142 57.49 24.40 10.05
CA CYS A 142 56.38 23.54 10.49
C CYS A 142 56.67 22.59 11.68
N ASP A 143 55.68 22.52 12.58
CA ASP A 143 55.64 21.85 13.88
C ASP A 143 56.48 22.53 14.99
N ASN A 144 56.64 23.87 14.90
CA ASN A 144 57.39 24.66 15.89
C ASN A 144 56.54 25.35 16.98
N GLY A 145 55.22 25.41 16.81
CA GLY A 145 54.26 26.04 17.73
C GLY A 145 53.79 27.45 17.31
N ALA A 146 54.17 27.94 16.13
CA ALA A 146 53.75 29.23 15.57
C ALA A 146 53.32 29.09 14.10
N LEU A 147 52.22 29.77 13.74
CA LEU A 147 51.71 29.81 12.37
C LEU A 147 52.51 30.82 11.54
N GLU A 148 53.32 30.36 10.59
CA GLU A 148 54.26 31.21 9.83
C GLU A 148 53.79 31.51 8.39
N THR A 149 54.57 32.35 7.69
CA THR A 149 54.22 32.79 6.32
C THR A 149 54.27 31.63 5.33
N GLY A 150 53.09 31.21 4.87
CA GLY A 150 52.90 30.10 3.93
C GLY A 150 52.08 28.95 4.51
N GLU A 151 51.80 28.97 5.81
CA GLU A 151 51.12 27.90 6.55
C GLU A 151 49.62 28.16 6.75
N THR A 152 48.88 27.08 7.01
CA THR A 152 47.44 27.08 7.30
C THR A 152 47.11 26.58 8.71
N CYS A 153 48.05 25.87 9.35
CA CYS A 153 47.89 25.29 10.69
C CYS A 153 49.27 24.96 11.28
N ASP A 154 49.50 25.30 12.54
CA ASP A 154 50.67 24.90 13.33
C ASP A 154 50.29 24.92 14.84
N PRO A 155 50.75 23.97 15.68
CA PRO A 155 51.57 22.79 15.37
C PRO A 155 50.82 21.77 14.51
N LEU A 156 51.49 20.72 14.04
CA LEU A 156 50.94 19.71 13.14
C LEU A 156 49.75 18.94 13.76
N THR A 157 49.65 18.92 15.10
CA THR A 157 48.48 18.36 15.82
C THR A 157 47.22 19.22 15.74
N SER A 158 47.33 20.49 15.31
CA SER A 158 46.19 21.36 15.00
C SER A 158 45.67 21.21 13.56
N CYS A 159 46.49 20.62 12.67
CA CYS A 159 46.15 20.46 11.27
C CYS A 159 45.04 19.42 11.02
N PRO A 160 44.22 19.59 9.97
CA PRO A 160 43.19 18.63 9.61
C PRO A 160 43.82 17.30 9.15
N ALA A 161 43.72 16.25 9.98
CA ALA A 161 44.12 14.89 9.61
C ALA A 161 43.08 14.19 8.70
N SER A 162 41.86 14.70 8.66
CA SER A 162 40.76 14.22 7.81
C SER A 162 39.73 15.33 7.60
N CYS A 163 38.98 15.25 6.50
CA CYS A 163 37.92 16.22 6.17
C CYS A 163 36.57 15.50 6.13
N SER A 164 35.66 15.84 7.05
CA SER A 164 34.26 15.42 6.96
C SER A 164 33.54 16.23 5.87
N GLN A 165 32.51 15.62 5.26
CA GLN A 165 31.58 16.35 4.41
C GLN A 165 30.77 17.39 5.20
N VAL A 166 30.22 18.37 4.50
CA VAL A 166 29.39 19.43 5.09
C VAL A 166 28.06 19.45 4.34
N GLY A 167 27.07 18.73 4.88
CA GLY A 167 25.93 18.29 4.10
C GLY A 167 26.39 17.50 2.87
N CYS A 168 25.81 17.76 1.71
CA CYS A 168 26.18 17.11 0.44
C CYS A 168 27.52 17.57 -0.17
N GLN A 169 28.25 18.52 0.44
CA GLN A 169 29.55 18.96 -0.05
C GLN A 169 30.64 18.00 0.42
N LEU A 170 31.11 17.13 -0.47
CA LEU A 170 32.26 16.26 -0.22
C LEU A 170 33.53 17.11 -0.10
N ARG A 171 34.46 16.72 0.78
CA ARG A 171 35.70 17.46 1.01
C ARG A 171 36.90 16.52 1.00
N SER A 172 38.00 16.96 0.40
CA SER A 172 39.27 16.24 0.36
C SER A 172 40.33 16.99 1.14
N LEU A 173 41.32 16.26 1.64
CA LEU A 173 42.46 16.83 2.34
C LEU A 173 43.60 17.10 1.35
N SER A 174 43.89 18.37 1.08
CA SER A 174 45.14 18.74 0.39
C SER A 174 46.27 18.84 1.41
N ASN A 175 47.47 18.40 1.01
CA ASN A 175 48.71 18.50 1.79
C ASN A 175 48.65 17.89 3.21
N GLY A 176 47.85 16.85 3.42
CA GLY A 176 47.73 16.19 4.73
C GLY A 176 49.08 15.71 5.27
N GLY A 177 49.38 16.05 6.53
CA GLY A 177 50.68 15.78 7.15
C GLY A 177 51.72 16.90 6.99
N THR A 178 51.32 18.09 6.54
CA THR A 178 52.14 19.31 6.58
C THR A 178 51.36 20.46 7.23
N CYS A 179 52.06 21.53 7.61
CA CYS A 179 51.46 22.80 8.06
C CYS A 179 50.79 23.61 6.94
N THR A 180 50.67 23.04 5.73
CA THR A 180 49.84 23.56 4.62
C THR A 180 48.60 22.70 4.37
N ALA A 181 48.25 21.84 5.32
CA ALA A 181 47.08 20.96 5.28
C ALA A 181 45.77 21.76 5.32
N ALA A 182 44.88 21.48 4.37
CA ALA A 182 43.60 22.17 4.23
C ALA A 182 42.52 21.25 3.65
N CYS A 183 41.26 21.49 4.05
CA CYS A 183 40.11 20.80 3.47
C CYS A 183 39.56 21.58 2.27
N THR A 184 39.73 21.04 1.07
CA THR A 184 39.20 21.60 -0.18
C THR A 184 37.92 20.87 -0.61
N ASP A 185 37.11 21.51 -1.45
CA ASP A 185 35.85 20.94 -1.91
C ASP A 185 36.09 19.92 -3.04
N ALA A 186 35.57 18.71 -2.86
CA ALA A 186 35.81 17.55 -3.72
C ALA A 186 34.65 17.22 -4.68
N GLY A 187 33.64 18.09 -4.74
CA GLY A 187 32.41 17.90 -5.52
C GLY A 187 31.17 17.63 -4.66
N MET A 188 30.00 17.55 -5.29
CA MET A 188 28.74 17.26 -4.62
C MET A 188 28.44 15.76 -4.63
N GLN A 189 27.90 15.25 -3.52
CA GLN A 189 27.38 13.88 -3.50
C GLN A 189 26.11 13.73 -4.34
N THR A 190 26.03 12.63 -5.07
CA THR A 190 24.91 12.28 -5.97
C THR A 190 24.34 10.88 -5.72
N ALA A 191 24.92 10.12 -4.78
CA ALA A 191 24.43 8.82 -4.35
C ALA A 191 23.66 8.94 -3.03
N CYS A 192 22.56 8.20 -2.93
CA CYS A 192 21.73 8.10 -1.73
C CYS A 192 22.46 7.22 -0.68
N VAL A 193 22.73 7.75 0.52
CA VAL A 193 23.57 7.08 1.52
C VAL A 193 23.07 7.42 2.94
N ASN A 194 22.22 6.55 3.49
CA ASN A 194 21.61 6.71 4.81
C ASN A 194 22.60 7.14 5.91
N GLY A 195 22.27 8.23 6.61
CA GLY A 195 22.94 8.64 7.85
C GLY A 195 24.16 9.54 7.65
N ASP A 196 24.41 10.02 6.44
CA ASP A 196 25.57 10.86 6.10
C ASP A 196 25.33 12.38 6.23
N GLY A 197 24.07 12.80 6.42
CA GLY A 197 23.66 14.21 6.52
C GLY A 197 23.36 14.92 5.19
N CYS A 198 23.22 14.19 4.08
CA CYS A 198 22.89 14.70 2.75
C CYS A 198 21.52 14.18 2.27
N CYS A 199 20.84 14.92 1.37
CA CYS A 199 19.73 14.38 0.59
C CYS A 199 19.93 14.84 -0.88
N PRO A 200 20.54 14.01 -1.73
CA PRO A 200 20.79 14.36 -3.14
C PRO A 200 19.51 14.44 -3.97
N MET A 201 19.56 15.20 -5.08
CA MET A 201 18.49 15.22 -6.07
C MET A 201 18.33 13.82 -6.71
N GLY A 202 17.15 13.22 -6.54
CA GLY A 202 16.85 11.85 -6.98
C GLY A 202 16.78 10.81 -5.86
N CYS A 203 17.16 11.20 -4.64
CA CYS A 203 16.97 10.39 -3.43
C CYS A 203 15.64 10.74 -2.73
N ASN A 204 15.18 9.85 -1.85
CA ASN A 204 13.90 9.92 -1.15
C ASN A 204 14.00 9.13 0.18
N ALA A 205 13.05 9.31 1.10
CA ALA A 205 13.08 8.70 2.43
C ALA A 205 12.95 7.17 2.46
N ASN A 206 12.78 6.50 1.32
CA ASN A 206 12.89 5.03 1.21
C ASN A 206 14.31 4.55 0.81
N ASN A 207 15.19 5.44 0.33
CA ASN A 207 16.56 5.11 -0.07
C ASN A 207 17.65 6.05 0.51
N ASP A 208 17.25 7.05 1.29
CA ASP A 208 18.12 7.91 2.08
C ASP A 208 17.38 8.43 3.33
N ASP A 209 17.80 7.97 4.52
CA ASP A 209 17.19 8.36 5.80
C ASP A 209 17.35 9.87 6.12
N ASN A 210 18.20 10.60 5.37
CA ASN A 210 18.37 12.04 5.52
C ASN A 210 17.45 12.86 4.60
N CYS A 211 16.74 12.23 3.66
CA CYS A 211 15.63 12.84 2.94
C CYS A 211 14.34 12.88 3.81
N GLN A 212 13.34 13.65 3.38
CA GLN A 212 12.03 13.72 4.02
C GLN A 212 10.94 13.31 3.02
N PRO A 213 9.88 12.59 3.46
CA PRO A 213 8.77 12.20 2.58
C PRO A 213 8.16 13.40 1.84
N GLY A 214 7.90 13.24 0.53
CA GLY A 214 7.77 14.36 -0.40
C GLY A 214 6.83 14.10 -1.58
N CYS A 215 5.55 13.88 -1.29
CA CYS A 215 4.41 13.84 -2.22
C CYS A 215 4.60 14.62 -3.54
N GLY A 216 4.58 13.88 -4.64
CA GLY A 216 4.78 14.32 -6.01
C GLY A 216 6.10 13.88 -6.65
N ASN A 217 6.92 13.05 -5.98
CA ASN A 217 8.29 12.72 -6.42
C ASN A 217 8.41 11.45 -7.30
N GLY A 218 7.35 10.66 -7.42
CA GLY A 218 7.28 9.39 -8.17
C GLY A 218 7.38 8.12 -7.32
N VAL A 219 7.42 8.23 -5.99
CA VAL A 219 7.68 7.13 -5.05
C VAL A 219 6.74 7.24 -3.85
N ILE A 220 6.09 6.14 -3.46
CA ILE A 220 5.23 6.12 -2.25
C ILE A 220 6.11 5.98 -1.01
N GLU A 221 6.11 6.98 -0.14
CA GLU A 221 6.93 7.04 1.08
C GLU A 221 6.12 6.81 2.37
N SER A 222 6.79 6.84 3.52
CA SER A 222 6.18 6.60 4.83
C SER A 222 5.10 7.63 5.17
N GLY A 223 3.84 7.20 5.15
CA GLY A 223 2.65 8.04 5.38
C GLY A 223 1.76 8.23 4.16
N GLU A 224 2.19 7.73 3.00
CA GLU A 224 1.49 7.88 1.73
C GLU A 224 0.78 6.58 1.29
N THR A 225 -0.32 6.73 0.56
CA THR A 225 -1.09 5.64 -0.07
C THR A 225 -1.00 5.66 -1.59
N CYS A 226 -0.49 6.74 -2.19
CA CYS A 226 -0.44 6.95 -3.63
C CYS A 226 0.56 8.06 -3.99
N ASP A 227 1.40 7.83 -4.99
CA ASP A 227 2.30 8.83 -5.55
C ASP A 227 2.62 8.48 -7.02
N PRO A 228 2.73 9.45 -7.95
CA PRO A 228 2.47 10.89 -7.79
C PRO A 228 0.99 11.21 -7.59
N LEU A 229 0.69 12.43 -7.17
CA LEU A 229 -0.66 12.88 -6.76
C LEU A 229 -1.78 12.62 -7.79
N ASN A 230 -1.49 12.53 -9.09
CA ASN A 230 -2.47 12.19 -10.12
C ASN A 230 -2.81 10.68 -10.22
N THR A 231 -2.14 9.82 -9.43
CA THR A 231 -2.50 8.42 -9.22
C THR A 231 -3.44 8.21 -8.02
N CYS A 232 -3.57 9.23 -7.16
CA CYS A 232 -4.40 9.18 -5.97
C CYS A 232 -5.89 9.11 -6.27
N PRO A 233 -6.70 8.46 -5.41
CA PRO A 233 -8.14 8.43 -5.56
C PRO A 233 -8.72 9.84 -5.42
N THR A 234 -9.36 10.33 -6.49
CA THR A 234 -10.11 11.59 -6.51
C THR A 234 -11.60 11.41 -6.20
N SER A 235 -12.08 10.16 -6.22
CA SER A 235 -13.42 9.76 -5.81
C SER A 235 -13.39 8.33 -5.24
N CYS A 236 -14.43 7.98 -4.49
CA CYS A 236 -14.56 6.68 -3.82
C CYS A 236 -15.94 6.09 -4.12
N PRO A 237 -16.10 5.33 -5.23
CA PRO A 237 -17.35 4.61 -5.49
C PRO A 237 -17.64 3.60 -4.37
N ALA A 238 -18.92 3.30 -4.18
CA ALA A 238 -19.37 2.23 -3.31
C ALA A 238 -18.86 0.86 -3.82
N ILE A 239 -18.79 -0.13 -2.92
CA ILE A 239 -18.47 -1.52 -3.28
C ILE A 239 -19.64 -2.38 -2.80
N GLY A 240 -20.55 -2.70 -3.73
CA GLY A 240 -21.89 -3.12 -3.37
C GLY A 240 -22.54 -2.08 -2.45
N CYS A 241 -23.24 -2.54 -1.42
CA CYS A 241 -23.89 -1.69 -0.42
C CYS A 241 -22.93 -0.95 0.53
N GLN A 242 -21.61 -1.21 0.48
CA GLN A 242 -20.63 -0.51 1.32
C GLN A 242 -20.34 0.87 0.71
N LEU A 243 -20.98 1.91 1.24
CA LEU A 243 -20.69 3.30 0.89
C LEU A 243 -19.27 3.65 1.35
N ARG A 244 -18.57 4.47 0.56
CA ARG A 244 -17.19 4.90 0.82
C ARG A 244 -17.08 6.41 0.66
N THR A 245 -16.10 7.00 1.35
CA THR A 245 -15.78 8.43 1.25
C THR A 245 -14.27 8.63 1.16
N LEU A 246 -13.85 9.75 0.60
CA LEU A 246 -12.44 10.08 0.39
C LEU A 246 -11.89 10.78 1.64
N SER A 247 -10.99 10.11 2.35
CA SER A 247 -10.14 10.71 3.37
C SER A 247 -8.92 11.35 2.72
N ASN A 248 -8.46 12.49 3.26
CA ASN A 248 -7.26 13.22 2.83
C ASN A 248 -7.16 13.53 1.32
N GLY A 249 -8.30 13.67 0.63
CA GLY A 249 -8.35 13.93 -0.81
C GLY A 249 -7.55 15.16 -1.23
N GLY A 250 -6.76 15.04 -2.30
CA GLY A 250 -5.83 16.08 -2.74
C GLY A 250 -4.45 16.03 -2.08
N THR A 251 -4.11 14.93 -1.38
CA THR A 251 -2.77 14.65 -0.84
C THR A 251 -2.33 13.22 -1.20
N CYS A 252 -1.04 12.90 -1.07
CA CYS A 252 -0.53 11.53 -1.27
C CYS A 252 -0.96 10.54 -0.15
N ALA A 253 -1.59 11.03 0.93
CA ALA A 253 -2.26 10.22 1.95
C ALA A 253 -3.76 9.98 1.65
N ALA A 254 -4.21 10.27 0.42
CA ALA A 254 -5.60 10.11 -0.01
C ALA A 254 -6.02 8.63 -0.03
N ALA A 255 -7.11 8.31 0.67
CA ALA A 255 -7.58 6.94 0.84
C ALA A 255 -9.11 6.84 0.94
N CYS A 256 -9.68 5.81 0.32
CA CYS A 256 -11.13 5.54 0.39
C CYS A 256 -11.50 4.74 1.64
N VAL A 257 -12.16 5.39 2.60
CA VAL A 257 -12.61 4.79 3.87
C VAL A 257 -14.11 4.48 3.83
N ASN A 258 -14.56 3.54 4.67
CA ASN A 258 -15.97 3.15 4.73
C ASN A 258 -16.82 4.25 5.39
N ALA A 259 -17.96 4.59 4.77
CA ALA A 259 -18.81 5.73 5.16
C ALA A 259 -20.18 5.32 5.72
N GLY A 260 -20.51 4.03 5.69
CA GLY A 260 -21.81 3.48 6.11
C GLY A 260 -22.29 2.37 5.17
N MET A 261 -23.40 1.72 5.49
CA MET A 261 -24.08 0.81 4.59
C MET A 261 -25.29 1.51 3.97
N GLN A 262 -25.57 1.23 2.70
CA GLN A 262 -26.82 1.65 2.08
C GLN A 262 -28.00 0.80 2.59
N THR A 263 -29.13 1.46 2.85
CA THR A 263 -30.37 0.85 3.37
C THR A 263 -31.61 1.26 2.55
N ALA A 264 -31.40 1.77 1.33
CA ALA A 264 -32.44 2.21 0.42
C ALA A 264 -32.34 1.42 -0.88
N CYS A 265 -33.49 0.95 -1.38
CA CYS A 265 -33.61 0.21 -2.63
C CYS A 265 -33.45 1.18 -3.81
N ILE A 266 -32.38 1.03 -4.62
CA ILE A 266 -32.02 1.98 -5.69
C ILE A 266 -31.50 1.23 -6.92
N ASN A 267 -32.44 0.92 -7.82
CA ASN A 267 -32.18 0.27 -9.11
C ASN A 267 -30.92 0.80 -9.86
N ASN A 268 -30.06 -0.12 -10.27
CA ASN A 268 -28.83 0.06 -11.07
C ASN A 268 -27.62 0.66 -10.33
N ASP A 269 -27.54 0.53 -9.00
CA ASP A 269 -26.39 0.99 -8.20
C ASP A 269 -25.36 -0.13 -7.86
N GLY A 270 -25.72 -1.40 -8.04
CA GLY A 270 -24.89 -2.57 -7.69
C GLY A 270 -25.05 -3.10 -6.25
N CYS A 271 -26.08 -2.67 -5.51
CA CYS A 271 -26.39 -3.07 -4.14
C CYS A 271 -27.73 -3.84 -4.08
N CYS A 272 -27.91 -4.69 -3.05
CA CYS A 272 -29.21 -5.20 -2.64
C CYS A 272 -29.27 -5.15 -1.11
N PRO A 273 -29.90 -4.10 -0.51
CA PRO A 273 -30.02 -3.98 0.94
C PRO A 273 -31.00 -4.99 1.55
N GLU A 274 -30.87 -5.22 2.86
CA GLU A 274 -31.87 -5.94 3.64
C GLU A 274 -33.24 -5.23 3.56
N GLY A 275 -34.29 -5.98 3.18
CA GLY A 275 -35.64 -5.46 2.97
C GLY A 275 -35.93 -4.95 1.54
N CYS A 276 -34.95 -4.99 0.63
CA CYS A 276 -35.15 -4.78 -0.80
C CYS A 276 -35.35 -6.12 -1.54
N ASN A 277 -35.93 -6.06 -2.73
CA ASN A 277 -36.24 -7.23 -3.56
C ASN A 277 -36.26 -6.84 -5.06
N ALA A 278 -36.23 -7.79 -5.98
CA ALA A 278 -36.13 -7.55 -7.43
C ALA A 278 -37.29 -6.74 -8.03
N ASN A 279 -38.41 -6.56 -7.30
CA ASN A 279 -39.50 -5.66 -7.68
C ASN A 279 -39.26 -4.18 -7.33
N ASN A 280 -38.41 -3.88 -6.33
CA ASN A 280 -38.07 -2.51 -5.93
C ASN A 280 -36.61 -2.13 -6.19
N ASP A 281 -35.73 -3.12 -6.36
CA ASP A 281 -34.31 -2.99 -6.67
C ASP A 281 -33.85 -4.08 -7.64
N ASN A 282 -33.63 -3.71 -8.90
CA ASN A 282 -33.19 -4.63 -9.95
C ASN A 282 -31.74 -5.16 -9.78
N ASN A 283 -31.01 -4.77 -8.73
CA ASN A 283 -29.77 -5.40 -8.33
C ASN A 283 -29.94 -6.55 -7.31
N CYS A 284 -31.13 -6.70 -6.72
CA CYS A 284 -31.53 -7.93 -6.03
C CYS A 284 -31.80 -9.07 -7.02
N GLN A 285 -31.89 -10.30 -6.51
CA GLN A 285 -32.41 -11.46 -7.25
C GLN A 285 -33.75 -11.88 -6.62
N PRO A 286 -34.68 -12.45 -7.39
CA PRO A 286 -35.90 -13.04 -6.84
C PRO A 286 -35.58 -14.11 -5.79
N ASP A 287 -36.24 -14.08 -4.63
CA ASP A 287 -35.99 -14.99 -3.51
C ASP A 287 -37.28 -15.59 -2.93
N CYS A 288 -37.58 -16.82 -3.35
CA CYS A 288 -38.84 -17.50 -3.08
C CYS A 288 -39.11 -17.73 -1.59
N GLY A 289 -40.16 -17.10 -1.06
CA GLY A 289 -40.54 -17.14 0.36
C GLY A 289 -40.27 -15.83 1.12
N ASN A 290 -39.91 -14.74 0.44
CA ASN A 290 -39.76 -13.42 1.07
C ASN A 290 -41.11 -12.70 1.32
N GLY A 291 -42.23 -13.21 0.79
CA GLY A 291 -43.57 -12.66 0.99
C GLY A 291 -44.08 -11.75 -0.14
N VAL A 292 -43.32 -11.64 -1.23
CA VAL A 292 -43.64 -10.80 -2.40
C VAL A 292 -43.45 -11.64 -3.66
N VAL A 293 -44.41 -11.61 -4.59
CA VAL A 293 -44.26 -12.33 -5.87
C VAL A 293 -43.40 -11.51 -6.84
N GLU A 294 -42.31 -12.08 -7.31
CA GLU A 294 -41.28 -11.40 -8.09
C GLU A 294 -41.21 -11.85 -9.56
N SER A 295 -40.32 -11.21 -10.33
CA SER A 295 -40.18 -11.47 -11.77
C SER A 295 -39.64 -12.88 -12.06
N GLY A 296 -40.54 -13.76 -12.54
CA GLY A 296 -40.27 -15.18 -12.80
C GLY A 296 -41.13 -16.12 -11.95
N GLU A 297 -41.71 -15.60 -10.86
CA GLU A 297 -42.57 -16.35 -9.95
C GLU A 297 -44.04 -16.34 -10.42
N THR A 298 -44.79 -17.33 -9.95
CA THR A 298 -46.25 -17.46 -10.12
C THR A 298 -46.98 -17.22 -8.79
N CYS A 299 -46.30 -17.43 -7.67
CA CYS A 299 -46.80 -17.31 -6.30
C CYS A 299 -45.61 -17.15 -5.33
N ASP A 300 -45.84 -16.77 -4.08
CA ASP A 300 -44.85 -16.85 -3.00
C ASP A 300 -45.52 -17.46 -1.74
N PRO A 301 -44.91 -18.42 -1.03
CA PRO A 301 -45.56 -19.15 0.06
C PRO A 301 -45.83 -18.33 1.34
N MET A 302 -45.22 -17.16 1.49
CA MET A 302 -45.44 -16.21 2.59
C MET A 302 -46.29 -14.99 2.18
N ALA A 303 -46.55 -14.79 0.89
CA ALA A 303 -47.42 -13.73 0.38
C ALA A 303 -48.89 -13.92 0.83
N PRO A 304 -49.73 -12.87 0.81
CA PRO A 304 -51.16 -13.00 1.05
C PRO A 304 -51.89 -13.79 -0.05
N ALA A 305 -52.97 -14.50 0.32
CA ALA A 305 -53.87 -15.11 -0.65
C ALA A 305 -54.48 -14.04 -1.59
N PRO A 306 -54.66 -14.34 -2.90
CA PRO A 306 -54.56 -15.64 -3.55
C PRO A 306 -53.14 -16.07 -3.97
N ASN A 307 -52.11 -15.25 -3.70
CA ASN A 307 -50.76 -15.47 -4.22
C ASN A 307 -49.90 -16.41 -3.35
N ASN A 308 -50.46 -17.01 -2.30
CA ASN A 308 -49.74 -17.66 -1.20
C ASN A 308 -49.23 -19.09 -1.49
N CYS A 309 -48.95 -19.42 -2.76
CA CYS A 309 -48.68 -20.76 -3.30
C CYS A 309 -49.67 -21.88 -2.88
N ALA A 310 -50.88 -21.54 -2.43
CA ALA A 310 -51.90 -22.50 -2.02
C ALA A 310 -53.08 -22.49 -3.00
N CYS A 311 -53.31 -23.61 -3.66
CA CYS A 311 -54.50 -23.78 -4.49
C CYS A 311 -55.76 -23.96 -3.64
N ALA A 312 -56.86 -23.32 -4.04
CA ALA A 312 -58.17 -23.58 -3.45
C ALA A 312 -58.59 -25.04 -3.76
N ALA A 313 -59.13 -25.74 -2.76
CA ALA A 313 -59.64 -27.09 -2.96
C ALA A 313 -60.92 -27.05 -3.83
N GLU A 314 -60.88 -27.68 -4.99
CA GLU A 314 -62.00 -27.85 -5.91
C GLU A 314 -62.57 -29.29 -5.77
N PRO A 315 -63.50 -29.57 -4.84
CA PRO A 315 -63.86 -30.94 -4.46
C PRO A 315 -64.48 -31.82 -5.57
N TYR A 316 -64.79 -31.27 -6.76
CA TYR A 316 -65.48 -31.95 -7.85
C TYR A 316 -64.81 -31.78 -9.23
N SER A 317 -63.56 -31.29 -9.29
CA SER A 317 -62.87 -31.00 -10.55
C SER A 317 -61.94 -32.11 -11.05
N CYS A 318 -61.61 -32.04 -12.34
CA CYS A 318 -60.55 -32.81 -13.01
C CYS A 318 -59.30 -31.94 -13.24
N TYR A 319 -59.04 -31.04 -12.30
CA TYR A 319 -57.84 -30.20 -12.29
C TYR A 319 -56.93 -30.56 -11.12
N THR A 320 -55.63 -30.53 -11.37
CA THR A 320 -54.57 -30.74 -10.38
C THR A 320 -53.72 -29.46 -10.23
N GLN A 321 -52.66 -29.55 -9.44
CA GLN A 321 -51.64 -28.50 -9.29
C GLN A 321 -50.27 -29.01 -9.75
N THR A 322 -49.45 -28.13 -10.34
CA THR A 322 -48.06 -28.43 -10.72
C THR A 322 -47.10 -27.36 -10.19
N GLY A 323 -45.80 -27.60 -10.26
CA GLY A 323 -44.77 -26.77 -9.59
C GLY A 323 -44.57 -27.13 -8.11
N SER A 324 -43.85 -26.30 -7.38
CA SER A 324 -43.59 -26.43 -5.94
C SER A 324 -43.70 -25.08 -5.23
N ALA A 325 -44.31 -25.08 -4.04
CA ALA A 325 -44.34 -23.90 -3.17
C ALA A 325 -42.94 -23.46 -2.71
N THR A 326 -41.93 -24.34 -2.78
CA THR A 326 -40.51 -24.04 -2.50
C THR A 326 -39.74 -23.55 -3.73
N GLN A 327 -40.40 -23.37 -4.87
CA GLN A 327 -39.84 -22.88 -6.12
C GLN A 327 -40.68 -21.74 -6.73
N CYS A 328 -41.74 -21.32 -6.01
CA CYS A 328 -42.60 -20.19 -6.36
C CYS A 328 -43.27 -20.29 -7.75
N ASP A 329 -43.37 -21.50 -8.29
CA ASP A 329 -43.89 -21.81 -9.63
C ASP A 329 -45.23 -22.58 -9.60
N VAL A 330 -45.91 -22.64 -8.44
CA VAL A 330 -47.17 -23.38 -8.28
C VAL A 330 -48.23 -22.87 -9.25
N ARG A 331 -48.76 -23.80 -10.05
CA ARG A 331 -49.85 -23.58 -11.00
C ARG A 331 -51.05 -24.40 -10.57
N CYS A 332 -52.11 -23.72 -10.16
CA CYS A 332 -53.40 -24.32 -9.87
C CYS A 332 -54.21 -24.54 -11.16
N HIS A 333 -55.29 -25.30 -11.06
CA HIS A 333 -56.29 -25.47 -12.14
C HIS A 333 -55.68 -26.07 -13.44
N VAL A 334 -54.74 -27.02 -13.30
CA VAL A 334 -54.05 -27.69 -14.42
C VAL A 334 -54.87 -28.92 -14.86
N PRO A 335 -55.32 -29.04 -16.12
CA PRO A 335 -56.15 -30.16 -16.57
C PRO A 335 -55.46 -31.52 -16.46
N VAL A 336 -56.16 -32.55 -15.98
CA VAL A 336 -55.69 -33.95 -15.99
C VAL A 336 -55.81 -34.54 -17.40
N ASP A 337 -54.74 -34.48 -18.19
CA ASP A 337 -54.72 -34.85 -19.61
C ASP A 337 -54.30 -36.31 -19.91
N ARG A 338 -54.04 -37.11 -18.87
CA ARG A 338 -53.51 -38.48 -18.94
C ARG A 338 -54.00 -39.34 -17.78
N CYS A 339 -54.13 -40.64 -17.99
CA CYS A 339 -54.52 -41.61 -16.96
C CYS A 339 -53.39 -41.91 -15.96
N GLY A 340 -53.76 -42.34 -14.75
CA GLY A 340 -52.84 -42.99 -13.81
C GLY A 340 -52.03 -42.02 -12.93
N ILE A 341 -52.60 -40.87 -12.59
CA ILE A 341 -52.03 -39.96 -11.59
C ILE A 341 -52.71 -40.26 -10.23
N GLU A 342 -52.13 -41.20 -9.47
CA GLU A 342 -52.69 -41.63 -8.17
C GLU A 342 -53.06 -40.44 -7.27
N GLY A 343 -54.32 -40.40 -6.83
CA GLY A 343 -54.82 -39.38 -5.89
C GLY A 343 -55.27 -38.05 -6.51
N ASP A 344 -55.25 -37.86 -7.83
CA ASP A 344 -55.80 -36.64 -8.45
C ASP A 344 -57.34 -36.54 -8.31
N GLY A 345 -58.03 -37.68 -8.16
CA GLY A 345 -59.48 -37.76 -8.02
C GLY A 345 -60.26 -37.48 -9.31
N CYS A 346 -59.63 -37.61 -10.48
CA CYS A 346 -60.24 -37.55 -11.79
C CYS A 346 -60.29 -38.95 -12.43
N CYS A 347 -61.23 -39.17 -13.35
CA CYS A 347 -61.17 -40.31 -14.26
C CYS A 347 -61.19 -39.76 -15.68
N ALA A 348 -60.02 -39.42 -16.22
CA ALA A 348 -59.94 -38.61 -17.42
C ALA A 348 -60.46 -39.33 -18.69
N PHE A 349 -60.75 -38.53 -19.72
CA PHE A 349 -60.91 -39.00 -21.10
C PHE A 349 -60.04 -38.11 -21.97
N THR A 350 -59.00 -38.71 -22.53
CA THR A 350 -57.86 -37.99 -23.08
C THR A 350 -57.86 -38.06 -24.60
N GLY A 351 -57.15 -37.15 -25.26
CA GLY A 351 -56.96 -37.20 -26.72
C GLY A 351 -56.19 -38.43 -27.23
N THR A 352 -55.62 -39.24 -26.33
CA THR A 352 -54.89 -40.48 -26.65
C THR A 352 -55.62 -41.76 -26.20
N GLY A 353 -56.68 -41.65 -25.40
CA GLY A 353 -57.47 -42.79 -24.92
C GLY A 353 -58.39 -42.48 -23.74
N GLU A 354 -59.36 -43.37 -23.51
CA GLU A 354 -60.24 -43.32 -22.33
C GLU A 354 -59.56 -43.95 -21.11
N CYS A 355 -59.65 -43.32 -19.94
CA CYS A 355 -59.18 -43.93 -18.70
C CYS A 355 -60.21 -44.92 -18.15
N GLY A 356 -59.73 -45.86 -17.35
CA GLY A 356 -60.55 -46.89 -16.71
C GLY A 356 -59.78 -47.58 -15.60
N ARG A 357 -60.48 -48.37 -14.79
CA ARG A 357 -60.01 -48.96 -13.52
C ARG A 357 -58.68 -49.76 -13.57
N SER A 358 -58.19 -50.10 -14.76
CA SER A 358 -56.90 -50.80 -14.97
C SER A 358 -55.75 -49.89 -15.41
N THR A 359 -56.04 -48.67 -15.88
CA THR A 359 -55.07 -47.62 -16.23
C THR A 359 -55.05 -46.47 -15.21
N ASP A 360 -56.01 -46.46 -14.30
CA ASP A 360 -56.34 -45.33 -13.42
C ASP A 360 -57.08 -45.84 -12.17
N GLY A 361 -56.67 -45.45 -10.96
CA GLY A 361 -57.18 -46.00 -9.70
C GLY A 361 -58.46 -45.33 -9.19
N GLU A 362 -58.73 -44.15 -9.73
CA GLU A 362 -59.80 -43.24 -9.37
C GLU A 362 -61.07 -43.62 -10.14
N CYS A 363 -60.92 -44.02 -11.41
CA CYS A 363 -61.96 -44.62 -12.26
C CYS A 363 -62.65 -45.85 -11.64
N LEU A 364 -64.00 -45.84 -11.63
CA LEU A 364 -64.83 -46.96 -11.14
C LEU A 364 -65.13 -48.03 -12.19
N GLY A 365 -65.30 -47.64 -13.46
CA GLY A 365 -65.56 -48.54 -14.58
C GLY A 365 -64.29 -48.90 -15.36
N ASP A 366 -64.35 -49.95 -16.16
CA ASP A 366 -63.19 -50.39 -16.96
C ASP A 366 -62.92 -49.49 -18.18
N ARG A 367 -63.85 -48.59 -18.53
CA ARG A 367 -63.80 -47.64 -19.64
C ARG A 367 -64.92 -46.60 -19.53
N TRP A 368 -64.86 -45.54 -20.33
CA TRP A 368 -65.99 -44.63 -20.53
C TRP A 368 -67.07 -45.24 -21.43
N GLN A 369 -68.32 -44.86 -21.18
CA GLN A 369 -69.52 -45.32 -21.88
C GLN A 369 -70.53 -44.18 -22.06
N THR A 370 -71.45 -44.36 -23.00
CA THR A 370 -72.56 -43.43 -23.27
C THR A 370 -73.92 -44.10 -23.13
N THR A 371 -74.92 -43.31 -22.74
CA THR A 371 -76.33 -43.63 -22.97
C THR A 371 -77.09 -42.35 -23.36
N GLU A 372 -78.16 -42.50 -24.12
CA GLU A 372 -79.02 -41.39 -24.56
C GLU A 372 -80.28 -41.35 -23.68
N TRP A 373 -80.70 -40.16 -23.27
CA TRP A 373 -81.95 -39.97 -22.56
C TRP A 373 -83.12 -40.31 -23.50
N PRO A 374 -84.11 -41.15 -23.10
CA PRO A 374 -85.08 -41.78 -24.01
C PRO A 374 -86.12 -40.82 -24.64
N TYR A 375 -85.98 -39.51 -24.40
CA TYR A 375 -86.87 -38.47 -24.89
C TYR A 375 -86.07 -37.23 -25.31
N THR A 376 -86.48 -36.56 -26.40
CA THR A 376 -85.91 -35.26 -26.76
C THR A 376 -86.27 -34.21 -25.70
N ILE A 377 -85.28 -33.54 -25.12
CA ILE A 377 -85.50 -32.44 -24.17
C ILE A 377 -85.95 -31.21 -24.96
N ASN A 378 -87.04 -30.56 -24.54
CA ASN A 378 -87.54 -29.33 -25.16
C ASN A 378 -87.39 -28.17 -24.16
N TYR A 379 -86.47 -27.26 -24.45
CA TYR A 379 -86.09 -26.13 -23.59
C TYR A 379 -86.55 -24.83 -24.25
N THR A 380 -87.87 -24.62 -24.36
CA THR A 380 -88.43 -23.52 -25.17
C THR A 380 -88.45 -22.18 -24.44
N THR A 381 -89.16 -22.10 -23.32
CA THR A 381 -89.31 -20.89 -22.48
C THR A 381 -89.11 -21.17 -20.98
N GLU A 382 -89.06 -22.44 -20.58
CA GLU A 382 -88.92 -22.88 -19.19
C GLU A 382 -87.84 -23.96 -19.09
N CYS A 383 -87.12 -23.97 -17.97
CA CYS A 383 -86.08 -24.97 -17.71
C CYS A 383 -86.70 -26.35 -17.45
N GLN A 384 -86.17 -27.38 -18.10
CA GLN A 384 -86.51 -28.77 -17.86
C GLN A 384 -85.65 -29.33 -16.72
N TYR A 385 -86.25 -30.21 -15.90
CA TYR A 385 -85.57 -30.92 -14.83
C TYR A 385 -85.49 -32.40 -15.17
N VAL A 386 -84.28 -32.96 -15.13
CA VAL A 386 -84.01 -34.34 -15.58
C VAL A 386 -83.32 -35.10 -14.45
N ARG A 387 -83.87 -36.25 -14.04
CA ARG A 387 -83.32 -37.06 -12.93
C ARG A 387 -82.67 -38.34 -13.44
N VAL A 388 -81.36 -38.42 -13.33
CA VAL A 388 -80.55 -39.59 -13.67
C VAL A 388 -80.36 -40.44 -12.42
N TYR A 389 -80.98 -41.62 -12.38
CA TYR A 389 -80.90 -42.56 -11.27
C TYR A 389 -79.79 -43.61 -11.49
N ASN A 390 -79.50 -44.44 -10.49
CA ASN A 390 -78.50 -45.52 -10.56
C ASN A 390 -77.08 -45.03 -10.93
N VAL A 391 -76.80 -43.75 -10.64
CA VAL A 391 -75.42 -43.28 -10.47
C VAL A 391 -74.79 -43.97 -9.27
N GLN A 392 -73.46 -44.01 -9.23
CA GLN A 392 -72.70 -44.67 -8.18
C GLN A 392 -71.74 -43.71 -7.51
N PRO A 393 -71.54 -43.81 -6.19
CA PRO A 393 -70.35 -43.26 -5.53
C PRO A 393 -69.08 -43.74 -6.22
N ARG A 394 -68.11 -42.84 -6.36
CA ARG A 394 -66.89 -42.96 -7.19
C ARG A 394 -67.11 -43.12 -8.69
N GLY A 395 -68.34 -43.06 -9.20
CA GLY A 395 -68.57 -42.93 -10.63
C GLY A 395 -68.26 -41.51 -11.11
N SER A 396 -67.64 -41.40 -12.28
CA SER A 396 -67.47 -40.11 -12.98
C SER A 396 -68.56 -39.94 -14.03
N TYR A 397 -69.14 -38.74 -14.09
CA TYR A 397 -70.30 -38.45 -14.93
C TYR A 397 -70.15 -37.12 -15.67
N LEU A 398 -70.71 -37.07 -16.88
CA LEU A 398 -70.78 -35.89 -17.72
C LEU A 398 -72.11 -35.90 -18.46
N PHE A 399 -72.79 -34.76 -18.48
CA PHE A 399 -74.02 -34.59 -19.22
C PHE A 399 -73.83 -33.58 -20.34
N THR A 400 -74.34 -33.88 -21.53
CA THR A 400 -74.13 -32.99 -22.68
C THR A 400 -75.27 -33.03 -23.68
N MET A 401 -75.46 -31.92 -24.38
CA MET A 401 -76.31 -31.85 -25.58
C MET A 401 -75.49 -31.88 -26.88
N CYS A 402 -74.16 -32.00 -26.80
CA CYS A 402 -73.31 -32.35 -27.94
C CYS A 402 -73.71 -33.72 -28.51
N TYR A 403 -73.56 -33.92 -29.82
CA TYR A 403 -74.09 -35.08 -30.54
C TYR A 403 -72.98 -35.93 -31.18
N PRO A 404 -73.18 -37.26 -31.31
CA PRO A 404 -72.19 -38.18 -31.87
C PRO A 404 -71.95 -37.97 -33.38
N PRO A 405 -70.81 -38.44 -33.92
CA PRO A 405 -70.57 -38.48 -35.36
C PRO A 405 -71.72 -39.11 -36.15
N GLY A 406 -72.32 -38.34 -37.07
CA GLY A 406 -73.46 -38.77 -37.88
C GLY A 406 -74.84 -38.63 -37.20
N GLY A 407 -74.89 -38.21 -35.94
CA GLY A 407 -76.13 -37.81 -35.27
C GLY A 407 -76.69 -36.48 -35.84
N PRO A 408 -77.98 -36.19 -35.62
CA PRO A 408 -78.57 -34.91 -35.97
C PRO A 408 -78.08 -33.81 -35.02
N ALA A 409 -77.79 -32.62 -35.56
CA ALA A 409 -77.50 -31.46 -34.72
C ALA A 409 -78.77 -31.01 -33.96
N PRO A 410 -78.69 -30.76 -32.65
CA PRO A 410 -79.79 -30.20 -31.85
C PRO A 410 -80.05 -28.73 -32.22
N GLY A 411 -81.29 -28.27 -32.06
CA GLY A 411 -81.68 -26.90 -32.39
C GLY A 411 -81.63 -25.97 -31.19
N GLY A 412 -81.26 -24.70 -31.40
CA GLY A 412 -81.25 -23.67 -30.35
C GLY A 412 -79.94 -23.59 -29.56
N ASP A 413 -80.07 -23.43 -28.24
CA ASP A 413 -79.02 -22.92 -27.34
C ASP A 413 -79.28 -23.39 -25.86
N PRO A 414 -79.05 -24.68 -25.53
CA PRO A 414 -79.34 -25.25 -24.22
C PRO A 414 -78.22 -25.10 -23.18
N VAL A 415 -78.61 -24.58 -22.01
CA VAL A 415 -77.78 -24.31 -20.83
C VAL A 415 -78.03 -25.37 -19.77
N ILE A 416 -77.06 -26.25 -19.45
CA ILE A 416 -77.16 -27.16 -18.29
C ILE A 416 -76.76 -26.38 -17.02
N SER A 417 -77.65 -25.49 -16.60
CA SER A 417 -77.42 -24.44 -15.59
C SER A 417 -77.10 -24.92 -14.17
N ALA A 418 -77.37 -26.19 -13.86
CA ALA A 418 -77.01 -26.83 -12.60
C ALA A 418 -77.06 -28.36 -12.75
N VAL A 419 -76.23 -29.03 -11.96
CA VAL A 419 -76.37 -30.46 -11.63
C VAL A 419 -76.34 -30.56 -10.11
N THR A 420 -77.33 -31.22 -9.51
CA THR A 420 -77.49 -31.33 -8.05
C THR A 420 -77.69 -32.78 -7.64
N ASP A 421 -77.04 -33.24 -6.58
CA ASP A 421 -77.29 -34.58 -6.04
C ASP A 421 -78.55 -34.65 -5.14
N ASN A 422 -78.87 -35.86 -4.68
CA ASN A 422 -79.95 -36.11 -3.72
C ASN A 422 -79.67 -35.66 -2.27
N LEU A 423 -78.53 -35.00 -2.01
CA LEU A 423 -78.18 -34.40 -0.71
C LEU A 423 -78.29 -32.87 -0.76
N GLY A 424 -78.36 -32.29 -1.96
CA GLY A 424 -78.42 -30.84 -2.22
C GLY A 424 -77.07 -30.22 -2.60
N ASN A 425 -76.02 -31.02 -2.80
CA ASN A 425 -74.74 -30.52 -3.31
C ASN A 425 -74.89 -30.17 -4.79
N VAL A 426 -74.50 -28.95 -5.17
CA VAL A 426 -74.48 -28.50 -6.56
C VAL A 426 -73.07 -28.68 -7.11
N TYR A 427 -72.94 -29.46 -8.18
CA TYR A 427 -71.70 -29.56 -8.94
C TYR A 427 -71.55 -28.31 -9.80
N ASN A 428 -70.40 -27.65 -9.73
CA ASN A 428 -70.15 -26.43 -10.48
C ASN A 428 -69.97 -26.75 -11.98
N VAL A 429 -70.92 -26.32 -12.81
CA VAL A 429 -70.99 -26.69 -14.24
C VAL A 429 -71.06 -25.43 -15.10
N THR A 430 -69.89 -24.98 -15.57
CA THR A 430 -69.68 -23.65 -16.18
C THR A 430 -69.47 -23.67 -17.69
N ASN A 431 -69.36 -24.85 -18.31
CA ASN A 431 -68.98 -24.99 -19.73
C ASN A 431 -70.21 -24.95 -20.66
N ASP A 432 -70.84 -23.79 -20.71
CA ASP A 432 -72.19 -23.58 -21.27
C ASP A 432 -72.30 -23.79 -22.79
N ASP A 433 -71.30 -23.37 -23.55
CA ASP A 433 -71.20 -23.65 -24.99
C ASP A 433 -70.49 -24.98 -25.30
N CYS A 434 -70.00 -25.69 -24.26
CA CYS A 434 -68.93 -26.67 -24.35
C CYS A 434 -67.73 -26.14 -25.17
N SER A 435 -67.22 -24.96 -24.81
CA SER A 435 -66.20 -24.23 -25.58
C SER A 435 -64.78 -24.77 -25.37
N ASP A 436 -64.51 -25.37 -24.21
CA ASP A 436 -63.25 -26.03 -23.89
C ASP A 436 -62.99 -27.24 -24.79
N ARG A 437 -61.90 -27.19 -25.57
CA ARG A 437 -61.51 -28.25 -26.52
C ARG A 437 -60.95 -29.51 -25.87
N THR A 438 -60.68 -29.49 -24.56
CA THR A 438 -60.32 -30.68 -23.77
C THR A 438 -61.54 -31.40 -23.18
N ALA A 439 -62.75 -30.83 -23.32
CA ALA A 439 -63.97 -31.47 -22.86
C ALA A 439 -64.22 -32.80 -23.60
N LEU A 440 -64.67 -33.81 -22.85
CA LEU A 440 -64.79 -35.20 -23.30
C LEU A 440 -65.49 -35.37 -24.65
N PRO A 441 -66.60 -34.68 -24.99
CA PRO A 441 -67.25 -34.89 -26.28
C PRO A 441 -66.32 -34.56 -27.46
N TYR A 442 -65.50 -33.50 -27.38
CA TYR A 442 -64.55 -33.20 -28.45
C TYR A 442 -63.41 -34.22 -28.55
N THR A 443 -62.85 -34.68 -27.43
CA THR A 443 -61.80 -35.72 -27.45
C THR A 443 -62.36 -37.07 -27.92
N ALA A 444 -63.67 -37.33 -27.72
CA ALA A 444 -64.42 -38.43 -28.31
C ALA A 444 -64.88 -38.20 -29.77
N GLY A 445 -64.56 -37.05 -30.38
CA GLY A 445 -64.91 -36.72 -31.78
C GLY A 445 -66.36 -36.28 -32.02
N TRP A 446 -67.14 -36.02 -30.96
CA TRP A 446 -68.50 -35.48 -31.04
C TRP A 446 -68.51 -33.98 -31.39
N ARG A 447 -69.69 -33.45 -31.70
CA ARG A 447 -69.89 -32.05 -32.08
C ARG A 447 -70.80 -31.33 -31.09
N CYS A 448 -70.42 -30.11 -30.74
CA CYS A 448 -71.18 -29.22 -29.85
C CYS A 448 -71.82 -28.05 -30.62
N GLU A 449 -72.04 -28.26 -31.92
CA GLU A 449 -72.68 -27.31 -32.84
C GLU A 449 -74.21 -27.45 -32.77
N ASN A 450 -74.94 -26.37 -32.98
CA ASN A 450 -76.39 -26.41 -33.17
C ASN A 450 -76.77 -26.65 -34.65
N ASP A 451 -78.06 -26.73 -34.94
CA ASP A 451 -78.63 -26.87 -36.29
C ASP A 451 -78.28 -25.73 -37.27
N GLN A 452 -77.68 -24.64 -36.78
CA GLN A 452 -77.13 -23.53 -37.57
C GLN A 452 -75.59 -23.62 -37.75
N GLY A 453 -74.95 -24.69 -37.26
CA GLY A 453 -73.49 -24.87 -37.31
C GLY A 453 -72.71 -23.99 -36.33
N THR A 454 -73.36 -23.40 -35.32
CA THR A 454 -72.70 -22.57 -34.29
C THR A 454 -72.46 -23.40 -33.04
N VAL A 455 -71.26 -23.36 -32.46
CA VAL A 455 -70.97 -24.00 -31.17
C VAL A 455 -71.83 -23.34 -30.08
N ARG A 456 -72.76 -24.11 -29.48
CA ARG A 456 -73.77 -23.66 -28.50
C ARG A 456 -74.37 -24.81 -27.65
N MET A 457 -73.66 -25.93 -27.47
CA MET A 457 -74.24 -27.12 -26.82
C MET A 457 -73.51 -27.45 -25.55
N SER A 458 -74.20 -27.28 -24.41
CA SER A 458 -73.60 -27.39 -23.08
C SER A 458 -73.00 -28.75 -22.74
N CYS A 459 -71.92 -28.68 -21.95
CA CYS A 459 -71.27 -29.81 -21.28
C CYS A 459 -71.24 -29.54 -19.78
N ALA A 460 -72.05 -30.26 -19.01
CA ALA A 460 -72.02 -30.24 -17.56
C ALA A 460 -70.90 -31.14 -17.04
N SER A 461 -69.66 -30.61 -17.06
CA SER A 461 -68.44 -31.28 -16.60
C SER A 461 -67.28 -30.29 -16.47
N MET A 462 -66.26 -30.69 -15.71
CA MET A 462 -64.94 -30.07 -15.76
C MET A 462 -64.00 -30.96 -16.58
N SER A 463 -63.36 -30.39 -17.59
CA SER A 463 -62.45 -31.11 -18.48
C SER A 463 -61.13 -31.44 -17.78
N PRO A 464 -60.39 -32.50 -18.19
CA PRO A 464 -60.66 -33.43 -19.29
C PRO A 464 -61.36 -34.72 -18.82
N GLY A 465 -62.46 -34.60 -18.07
CA GLY A 465 -63.24 -35.74 -17.62
C GLY A 465 -64.70 -35.41 -17.36
N GLY A 466 -65.34 -36.21 -16.53
CA GLY A 466 -66.59 -35.86 -15.84
C GLY A 466 -66.33 -35.51 -14.38
N PHE A 467 -67.31 -34.90 -13.71
CA PHE A 467 -67.22 -34.69 -12.27
C PHE A 467 -67.35 -36.04 -11.54
N LEU A 468 -66.59 -36.21 -10.45
CA LEU A 468 -66.59 -37.42 -9.63
C LEU A 468 -67.63 -37.31 -8.50
N ILE A 469 -68.49 -38.32 -8.35
CA ILE A 469 -69.35 -38.43 -7.16
C ILE A 469 -68.51 -38.95 -6.00
N ARG A 470 -68.30 -38.12 -4.95
CA ARG A 470 -67.45 -38.48 -3.79
C ARG A 470 -68.20 -38.97 -2.55
N ASP A 471 -69.50 -38.73 -2.42
CA ASP A 471 -70.30 -39.15 -1.26
C ASP A 471 -71.00 -40.50 -1.50
N ASP A 472 -70.88 -41.43 -0.56
CA ASP A 472 -71.43 -42.79 -0.63
C ASP A 472 -72.97 -42.86 -0.62
N ASN A 473 -73.65 -41.76 -0.28
CA ASN A 473 -75.11 -41.67 -0.17
C ASN A 473 -75.76 -41.08 -1.45
N VAL A 474 -75.00 -40.87 -2.53
CA VAL A 474 -75.54 -40.33 -3.79
C VAL A 474 -76.00 -41.45 -4.73
N PHE A 475 -77.26 -41.39 -5.13
CA PHE A 475 -77.97 -42.37 -5.96
C PHE A 475 -78.82 -41.76 -7.09
N TYR A 476 -79.02 -40.43 -7.11
CA TYR A 476 -79.47 -39.70 -8.30
C TYR A 476 -78.78 -38.34 -8.47
N LEU A 477 -78.77 -37.86 -9.71
CA LEU A 477 -78.41 -36.48 -10.08
C LEU A 477 -79.60 -35.80 -10.79
N GLU A 478 -79.95 -34.59 -10.37
CA GLU A 478 -80.95 -33.74 -11.02
C GLU A 478 -80.24 -32.64 -11.85
N LEU A 479 -80.48 -32.61 -13.16
CA LEU A 479 -79.99 -31.60 -14.08
C LEU A 479 -81.07 -30.53 -14.29
N ARG A 480 -80.68 -29.26 -14.40
CA ARG A 480 -81.57 -28.15 -14.75
C ARG A 480 -81.16 -27.55 -16.10
N ILE A 481 -81.88 -27.93 -17.16
CA ILE A 481 -81.58 -27.57 -18.56
C ILE A 481 -82.47 -26.41 -19.00
N CYS A 482 -81.91 -25.24 -19.27
CA CYS A 482 -82.62 -24.00 -19.61
C CYS A 482 -82.31 -23.54 -21.05
N PRO A 483 -83.19 -22.76 -21.70
CA PRO A 483 -82.80 -21.96 -22.86
C PRO A 483 -81.89 -20.79 -22.47
N TYR A 484 -80.83 -20.54 -23.26
CA TYR A 484 -79.96 -19.37 -23.06
C TYR A 484 -80.75 -18.06 -23.10
N ASN A 485 -80.55 -17.23 -22.08
CA ASN A 485 -81.28 -15.98 -21.79
C ASN A 485 -82.82 -16.08 -21.87
N ALA A 486 -83.38 -17.28 -21.66
CA ALA A 486 -84.80 -17.59 -21.79
C ALA A 486 -85.44 -17.27 -23.17
N GLN A 487 -84.63 -17.15 -24.24
CA GLN A 487 -85.13 -16.80 -25.58
C GLN A 487 -84.63 -17.71 -26.70
N ASN A 488 -83.43 -18.28 -26.61
CA ASN A 488 -82.86 -19.13 -27.66
C ASN A 488 -83.35 -20.60 -27.55
N GLY A 489 -84.66 -20.76 -27.39
CA GLY A 489 -85.29 -22.05 -27.11
C GLY A 489 -85.23 -23.06 -28.24
N GLY A 490 -85.19 -24.34 -27.88
CA GLY A 490 -84.91 -25.41 -28.84
C GLY A 490 -85.21 -26.82 -28.33
N ARG A 491 -84.62 -27.80 -29.02
CA ARG A 491 -84.76 -29.23 -28.69
C ARG A 491 -83.52 -30.03 -29.08
N GLY A 492 -83.18 -31.03 -28.27
CA GLY A 492 -82.05 -31.91 -28.52
C GLY A 492 -82.12 -33.22 -27.73
N ALA A 493 -81.30 -34.20 -28.12
CA ALA A 493 -81.02 -35.36 -27.29
C ALA A 493 -80.11 -34.94 -26.13
N LEU A 494 -80.35 -35.49 -24.94
CA LEU A 494 -79.42 -35.39 -23.81
C LEU A 494 -78.62 -36.69 -23.76
N HIS A 495 -77.30 -36.58 -23.78
CA HIS A 495 -76.41 -37.73 -23.65
C HIS A 495 -75.73 -37.74 -22.28
N ILE A 496 -75.70 -38.92 -21.68
CA ILE A 496 -75.02 -39.20 -20.41
C ILE A 496 -73.76 -39.98 -20.73
N TRP A 497 -72.61 -39.36 -20.50
CA TRP A 497 -71.32 -40.04 -20.43
C TRP A 497 -71.07 -40.49 -19.00
N PHE A 498 -70.55 -41.71 -18.83
CA PHE A 498 -70.25 -42.26 -17.51
C PHE A 498 -69.03 -43.19 -17.53
N ASN A 499 -68.31 -43.21 -16.42
CA ASN A 499 -67.31 -44.23 -16.09
C ASN A 499 -67.67 -44.84 -14.73
N ALA A 500 -68.38 -45.98 -14.78
CA ALA A 500 -68.94 -46.65 -13.62
C ALA A 500 -69.21 -48.14 -13.93
N THR A 501 -69.44 -48.96 -12.91
CA THR A 501 -69.80 -50.39 -13.07
C THR A 501 -71.26 -50.64 -13.47
N ARG A 502 -72.09 -49.59 -13.49
CA ARG A 502 -73.52 -49.65 -13.85
C ARG A 502 -73.86 -48.52 -14.80
N THR A 503 -74.68 -48.84 -15.80
CA THR A 503 -75.34 -47.84 -16.66
C THR A 503 -76.30 -47.00 -15.82
N PRO A 504 -76.22 -45.66 -15.86
CA PRO A 504 -77.23 -44.79 -15.27
C PRO A 504 -78.61 -45.08 -15.86
N ASN A 505 -79.66 -44.97 -15.05
CA ASN A 505 -81.04 -45.15 -15.50
C ASN A 505 -81.66 -43.78 -15.83
N PRO A 506 -81.94 -43.49 -17.12
CA PRO A 506 -82.49 -42.22 -17.55
C PRO A 506 -84.02 -42.16 -17.45
N GLY A 507 -84.53 -42.22 -16.21
CA GLY A 507 -85.97 -42.14 -15.87
C GLY A 507 -86.64 -43.48 -15.63
#